data_AF-A0ABC8V2B7-F1
#
_entry.id   AF-A0ABC8V2B7-F1
#
_cell.length_a   1.000
_cell.length_b   1.000
_cell.length_c   1.000
_cell.angle_alpha   90.00
_cell.angle_beta   90.00
_cell.angle_gamma   90.00
#
_symmetry.space_group_name_H-M   'P 1'
#
loop_
_entity.id
_entity.type
_entity.pdbx_description
1 polymer ?
#
loop_
_entity_poly.entity_id
_entity_poly.type
_entity_poly.pdbx_seq_one_letter_code
_entity_poly.pdbx_strand_id
1 'polypeptide(L)'
;MGKKRVMLPASEIDLTEVKYEQEQIQAPHLTGLMLKVFVKLIEAPLIGSLIISQLKKQNKMVEMLRNTVIPETPMFKPEFPPQDLLCTGASLMLGIRLE
;
A
#
# COMPACT_ATOMS: atom_id res chain seq x y z
N MET A 1 9.17 -19.22 -16.28
CA MET A 1 8.04 -18.34 -15.88
C MET A 1 7.54 -18.81 -14.52
N GLY A 2 7.62 -17.97 -13.48
CA GLY A 2 7.23 -18.35 -12.12
C GLY A 2 5.74 -18.59 -11.98
N LYS A 3 5.33 -19.46 -11.05
CA LYS A 3 3.91 -19.72 -10.73
C LYS A 3 3.28 -18.42 -10.23
N LYS A 4 2.14 -18.03 -10.81
CA LYS A 4 1.35 -16.89 -10.28
C LYS A 4 0.82 -17.27 -8.90
N ARG A 5 0.91 -16.36 -7.94
CA ARG A 5 0.32 -16.51 -6.61
C ARG A 5 -1.13 -16.09 -6.68
N VAL A 6 -2.01 -16.80 -5.99
CA VAL A 6 -3.43 -16.43 -5.87
C VAL A 6 -3.65 -16.09 -4.40
N MET A 7 -4.12 -14.88 -4.13
CA MET A 7 -4.49 -14.48 -2.76
C MET A 7 -5.89 -14.98 -2.43
N LEU A 8 -6.11 -15.25 -1.15
CA LEU A 8 -7.44 -15.48 -0.61
C LEU A 8 -8.17 -14.13 -0.47
N PRO A 9 -9.51 -14.12 -0.59
CA PRO A 9 -10.30 -12.92 -0.35
C PRO A 9 -10.08 -12.36 1.05
N ALA A 10 -10.05 -11.02 1.17
CA ALA A 10 -9.84 -10.35 2.46
C ALA A 10 -10.87 -10.72 3.54
N SER A 11 -12.10 -11.09 3.15
CA SER A 11 -13.18 -11.50 4.05
C SER A 11 -12.98 -12.88 4.70
N GLU A 12 -12.09 -13.71 4.15
CA GLU A 12 -11.88 -15.10 4.58
C GLU A 12 -10.60 -15.29 5.40
N ILE A 13 -9.88 -14.21 5.70
CA ILE A 13 -8.60 -14.25 6.42
C ILE A 13 -8.84 -14.37 7.92
N ASP A 14 -8.21 -15.36 8.56
CA ASP A 14 -8.19 -15.51 10.02
C ASP A 14 -7.19 -14.52 10.64
N LEU A 15 -7.71 -13.51 11.34
CA LEU A 15 -6.92 -12.46 11.97
C LEU A 15 -6.01 -12.96 13.10
N THR A 16 -6.26 -14.15 13.65
CA THR A 16 -5.45 -14.71 14.74
C THR A 16 -4.14 -15.33 14.23
N GLU A 17 -4.09 -15.73 12.96
CA GLU A 17 -2.92 -16.34 12.33
C GLU A 17 -2.01 -15.32 11.63
N VAL A 18 -2.54 -14.14 11.28
CA VAL A 18 -1.79 -13.12 10.54
C VAL A 18 -0.63 -12.57 11.36
N LYS A 19 0.59 -12.80 10.87
CA LYS A 19 1.82 -12.20 11.41
C LYS A 19 2.11 -10.87 10.73
N TYR A 20 2.62 -9.93 11.52
CA TYR A 20 3.13 -8.67 10.98
C TYR A 20 4.45 -8.89 10.26
N GLU A 21 4.45 -8.64 8.96
CA GLU A 21 5.64 -8.64 8.11
C GLU A 21 6.05 -7.18 7.84
N GLN A 22 7.26 -6.81 8.27
CA GLN A 22 7.76 -5.45 8.02
C GLN A 22 8.18 -5.32 6.55
N GLU A 23 7.66 -4.31 5.85
CA GLU A 23 8.08 -4.01 4.50
C GLU A 23 9.54 -3.56 4.47
N GLN A 24 10.39 -4.36 3.80
CA GLN A 24 11.79 -4.03 3.57
C GLN A 24 11.91 -3.25 2.26
N ILE A 25 11.76 -1.93 2.36
CA ILE A 25 11.98 -1.03 1.23
C ILE A 25 13.48 -0.71 1.16
N GLN A 26 14.10 -1.07 0.04
CA GLN A 26 15.50 -0.80 -0.26
C GLN A 26 15.60 0.23 -1.38
N ALA A 27 16.30 1.32 -1.09
CA ALA A 27 16.58 2.38 -2.04
C ALA A 27 17.97 3.00 -1.77
N PRO A 28 18.66 3.49 -2.81
CA PRO A 28 19.92 4.19 -2.63
C PRO A 28 19.66 5.57 -2.00
N HIS A 29 20.38 5.89 -0.93
CA HIS A 29 20.35 7.22 -0.33
C HIS A 29 21.41 8.11 -0.98
N LEU A 30 20.98 9.00 -1.88
CA LEU A 30 21.86 9.87 -2.67
C LEU A 30 21.52 11.34 -2.44
N THR A 31 22.54 12.18 -2.29
CA THR A 31 22.39 13.63 -2.10
C THR A 31 23.36 14.41 -2.99
N GLY A 32 23.14 15.72 -3.15
CA GLY A 32 24.05 16.64 -3.83
C GLY A 32 24.28 16.31 -5.32
N LEU A 33 25.54 16.27 -5.74
CA LEU A 33 25.92 16.03 -7.14
C LEU A 33 25.55 14.63 -7.62
N MET A 34 25.65 13.62 -6.75
CA MET A 34 25.32 12.24 -7.10
C MET A 34 23.83 12.06 -7.39
N LEU A 35 22.96 12.75 -6.63
CA LEU A 35 21.53 12.78 -6.91
C LEU A 35 21.24 13.38 -8.30
N LYS A 36 21.93 14.47 -8.68
CA LYS A 36 21.75 15.09 -10.01
C LYS A 36 22.10 14.15 -11.15
N VAL A 37 23.22 13.42 -11.03
CA VAL A 37 23.62 12.44 -12.05
C VAL A 37 22.62 11.28 -12.10
N PHE A 38 22.19 10.78 -10.94
CA PHE A 38 21.22 9.69 -10.86
C PHE A 38 19.88 10.04 -11.51
N VAL A 39 19.35 11.25 -11.25
CA VAL A 39 18.11 11.72 -11.88
C VAL A 39 18.25 11.79 -13.40
N LYS A 40 19.37 12.35 -13.91
CA LYS A 40 19.63 12.38 -15.35
C LYS A 40 19.70 10.98 -15.98
N LEU A 41 20.20 9.98 -15.25
CA LEU A 41 20.23 8.58 -15.71
C LEU A 41 18.83 7.94 -15.72
N ILE A 42 17.97 8.28 -14.76
CA ILE A 42 16.57 7.81 -14.72
C ILE A 42 15.72 8.46 -15.82
N GLU A 43 16.00 9.71 -16.16
CA GLU A 43 15.28 10.43 -17.21
C GLU A 43 15.76 10.06 -18.62
N ALA A 44 16.94 9.43 -18.74
CA ALA A 44 17.46 8.99 -20.02
C ALA A 44 16.60 7.90 -20.66
N PRO A 45 16.33 7.98 -21.99
CA PRO A 45 15.57 6.96 -22.69
C PRO A 45 16.28 5.60 -22.59
N LEU A 46 15.49 4.52 -22.42
CA LEU A 46 15.93 3.13 -22.24
C LEU A 46 16.61 2.82 -20.89
N ILE A 47 17.65 3.56 -20.51
CA ILE A 47 18.42 3.28 -19.28
C ILE A 47 17.55 3.47 -18.03
N GLY A 48 16.75 4.55 -18.02
CA GLY A 48 15.87 4.84 -16.90
C GLY A 48 14.83 3.78 -16.65
N SER A 49 14.19 3.26 -17.71
CA SER A 49 13.18 2.20 -17.57
C SER A 49 13.80 0.91 -17.02
N LEU A 50 15.05 0.60 -17.40
CA LEU A 50 15.78 -0.56 -16.89
C LEU A 50 16.07 -0.41 -15.39
N ILE A 51 16.61 0.73 -14.96
CA ILE A 51 16.91 1.02 -13.54
C ILE A 51 15.64 0.92 -12.69
N ILE A 52 14.56 1.58 -13.13
CA ILE A 52 13.28 1.56 -12.40
C ILE A 52 12.68 0.15 -12.35
N SER A 53 12.80 -0.64 -13.43
CA SER A 53 12.31 -2.02 -13.44
C SER A 53 13.04 -2.90 -12.43
N GLN A 54 14.36 -2.70 -12.28
CA GLN A 54 15.18 -3.42 -11.31
C GLN A 54 14.84 -3.01 -9.88
N LEU A 55 14.69 -1.72 -9.60
CA LEU A 55 14.29 -1.23 -8.27
C LEU A 55 12.91 -1.75 -7.86
N LYS A 56 11.93 -1.76 -8.79
CA LYS A 56 10.60 -2.34 -8.54
C LYS A 56 10.65 -3.84 -8.27
N LYS A 57 11.58 -4.56 -8.91
CA LYS A 57 11.78 -6.00 -8.69
C LYS A 57 12.41 -6.29 -7.34
N GLN A 58 13.41 -5.50 -6.92
CA GLN A 58 14.05 -5.63 -5.60
C GLN A 58 13.07 -5.41 -4.45
N ASN A 59 12.15 -4.44 -4.61
CA ASN A 59 11.13 -4.11 -3.61
C ASN A 59 9.85 -4.95 -3.72
N LYS A 60 9.89 -6.12 -4.38
CA LYS A 60 8.75 -7.05 -4.57
C LYS A 60 7.48 -6.44 -5.21
N MET A 61 7.50 -5.20 -5.69
CA MET A 61 6.35 -4.54 -6.30
C MET A 61 5.86 -5.28 -7.55
N VAL A 62 6.79 -5.80 -8.36
CA VAL A 62 6.46 -6.60 -9.54
C VAL A 62 5.77 -7.90 -9.15
N GLU A 63 6.20 -8.51 -8.05
CA GLU A 63 5.60 -9.75 -7.55
C GLU A 63 4.18 -9.50 -7.08
N MET A 64 3.98 -8.49 -6.24
CA MET A 64 2.67 -8.11 -5.69
C MET A 64 1.67 -7.67 -6.77
N LEU A 65 2.07 -6.83 -7.73
CA LEU A 65 1.12 -6.21 -8.67
C LEU A 65 0.95 -6.98 -9.98
N ARG A 66 1.92 -7.80 -10.39
CA ARG A 66 1.87 -8.50 -11.70
C ARG A 66 1.83 -10.01 -11.58
N ASN A 67 2.42 -10.57 -10.52
CA ASN A 67 2.51 -12.03 -10.34
C ASN A 67 1.50 -12.57 -9.34
N THR A 68 0.71 -11.71 -8.70
CA THR A 68 -0.34 -12.08 -7.76
C THR A 68 -1.72 -11.77 -8.33
N VAL A 69 -2.64 -12.72 -8.18
CA VAL A 69 -4.06 -12.54 -8.48
C VAL A 69 -4.74 -12.03 -7.22
N ILE A 70 -5.29 -10.82 -7.31
CA ILE A 70 -6.05 -10.14 -6.26
C ILE A 70 -7.54 -10.31 -6.64
N PRO A 71 -8.35 -11.03 -5.85
CA PRO A 71 -9.74 -11.34 -6.21
C PRO A 71 -10.71 -10.16 -6.03
N GLU A 72 -10.32 -9.13 -5.28
CA GLU A 72 -11.16 -7.96 -5.00
C GLU A 72 -11.31 -7.03 -6.21
N THR A 73 -12.48 -6.39 -6.32
CA THR A 73 -12.71 -5.32 -7.29
C THR A 73 -12.02 -4.02 -6.83
N PRO A 74 -11.52 -3.19 -7.77
CA PRO A 74 -10.81 -1.97 -7.42
C PRO A 74 -11.74 -0.93 -6.79
N MET A 75 -11.36 -0.43 -5.61
CA MET A 75 -11.96 0.73 -4.96
C MET A 75 -11.09 1.96 -5.22
N PHE A 76 -11.48 2.81 -6.18
CA PHE A 76 -10.69 4.00 -6.58
C PHE A 76 -10.86 5.20 -5.64
N LYS A 77 -11.97 5.24 -4.91
CA LYS A 77 -12.32 6.26 -3.93
C LYS A 77 -12.86 5.56 -2.69
N PRO A 78 -12.69 6.13 -1.49
CA PRO A 78 -13.27 5.55 -0.29
C PRO A 78 -14.81 5.48 -0.40
N GLU A 79 -15.36 4.29 -0.20
CA GLU A 79 -16.80 4.05 -0.10
C GLU A 79 -17.13 3.74 1.36
N PHE A 80 -17.75 4.71 2.03
CA PHE A 80 -18.08 4.57 3.45
C PHE A 80 -19.52 4.08 3.60
N PRO A 81 -19.77 3.00 4.37
CA PRO A 81 -21.13 2.65 4.74
C PRO A 81 -21.75 3.76 5.62
N PRO A 82 -23.09 3.82 5.74
CA PRO A 82 -23.75 4.71 6.67
C PRO A 82 -23.18 4.54 8.07
N GLN A 83 -22.70 5.63 8.65
CA GLN A 83 -22.24 5.66 10.04
C GLN A 83 -23.44 6.01 10.91
N ASP A 84 -23.68 5.25 11.97
CA ASP A 84 -24.77 5.54 12.88
C ASP A 84 -24.61 6.94 13.49
N LEU A 85 -25.61 7.80 13.25
CA LEU A 85 -25.73 9.16 13.79
C LEU A 85 -26.06 9.20 15.30
N LEU A 86 -25.66 8.17 16.06
CA LEU A 86 -26.02 7.99 17.47
C LEU A 86 -25.07 8.65 18.48
N CYS A 87 -24.08 9.45 18.04
CA CYS A 87 -23.16 10.14 18.96
C CYS A 87 -23.46 11.63 19.20
N THR A 88 -24.46 12.24 18.55
CA THR A 88 -24.83 13.65 18.82
C THR A 88 -26.13 13.80 19.63
N GLY A 89 -26.90 12.72 19.81
CA GLY A 89 -28.16 12.73 20.57
C GLY A 89 -28.08 12.09 21.96
N ALA A 90 -27.12 11.20 22.23
CA ALA A 90 -27.02 10.52 23.52
C ALA A 90 -26.45 11.42 24.65
N SER A 91 -25.70 12.47 24.32
CA SER A 91 -25.14 13.40 25.31
C SER A 91 -26.17 14.34 25.93
N LEU A 92 -27.35 14.51 25.31
CA LEU A 92 -28.44 15.33 25.87
C LEU A 92 -29.44 14.52 26.72
N MET A 93 -29.39 13.18 26.66
CA MET A 93 -30.26 12.30 27.46
C MET A 93 -29.62 11.85 28.78
N LEU A 94 -28.29 11.86 28.89
CA LEU A 94 -27.61 11.74 30.18
C LEU A 94 -27.29 13.14 30.70
N GLY A 95 -28.18 13.67 31.53
CA GLY A 95 -28.00 14.94 32.24
C GLY A 95 -26.76 14.93 33.14
N ILE A 96 -25.58 15.15 32.57
CA ILE A 96 -24.36 15.43 33.31
C ILE A 96 -24.22 16.95 33.34
N ARG A 97 -24.67 17.53 34.45
CA ARG A 97 -24.35 18.88 34.88
C ARG A 97 -22.85 18.94 35.14
N LEU A 98 -22.11 19.68 34.33
CA LEU A 98 -20.74 20.08 34.62
C LEU A 98 -20.79 21.13 35.73
N GLU A 99 -20.42 20.73 36.95
CA GLU A 99 -19.82 21.61 37.97
C GLU A 99 -18.30 21.41 37.92
#